data_AF-A0A1Y3BHT6-F1
#
_entry.id   AF-A0A1Y3BHT6-F1
#
_cell.length_a   1.000
_cell.length_b   1.000
_cell.length_c   1.000
_cell.angle_alpha   90.00
_cell.angle_beta   90.00
_cell.angle_gamma   90.00
#
_symmetry.space_group_name_H-M   'P 1'
#
loop_
_entity.id
_entity.type
_entity.pdbx_description
1 polymer ?
#
loop_
_entity_poly.entity_id
_entity_poly.type
_entity_poly.pdbx_seq_one_letter_code
_entity_poly.pdbx_strand_id
1 'polypeptide(L)'
;MVGIRVFVTGGIGGVHRGAEISMDISTDLMELSRTPICVVSAGIKSILDVEKTLEVLETNGVCVAVYNSDDQTINDGCNCWEFPAFYTPNSGHFVNYNFSTAKSIAELIDTRDEIGLKMAILLAVPN
;
A
#
# COMPACT_ATOMS: atom_id res chain seq x y z
N MET A 1 14.47 18.05 -1.45
CA MET A 1 13.73 17.29 -0.41
C MET A 1 14.49 17.36 0.90
N VAL A 2 13.80 17.27 2.05
CA VAL A 2 14.35 17.47 3.41
C VAL A 2 14.86 16.19 4.11
N GLY A 3 15.00 15.07 3.39
CA GLY A 3 15.56 13.82 3.93
C GLY A 3 14.60 12.94 4.75
N ILE A 4 13.29 13.24 4.74
CA ILE A 4 12.27 12.43 5.41
C ILE A 4 11.97 11.17 4.59
N ARG A 5 12.04 9.99 5.24
CA ARG A 5 11.85 8.68 4.59
C ARG A 5 10.54 7.97 4.98
N VAL A 6 9.85 8.46 6.01
CA VAL A 6 8.62 7.87 6.53
C VAL A 6 7.56 8.95 6.74
N PHE A 7 6.34 8.67 6.31
CA PHE A 7 5.16 9.52 6.50
C PHE A 7 4.00 8.66 7.00
N VAL A 8 3.18 9.21 7.90
CA VAL A 8 2.05 8.48 8.51
C VAL A 8 0.77 9.25 8.25
N THR A 9 -0.29 8.55 7.88
CA THR A 9 -1.63 9.09 7.68
C THR A 9 -2.69 8.08 8.09
N GLY A 10 -3.95 8.49 8.20
CA GLY A 10 -5.04 7.56 8.46
C GLY A 10 -5.25 6.57 7.30
N GLY A 11 -5.41 7.09 6.08
CA GLY A 11 -5.63 6.29 4.88
C GLY A 11 -5.27 7.10 3.65
N ILE A 12 -4.70 6.45 2.64
CA ILE A 12 -4.34 7.12 1.38
C ILE A 12 -5.59 7.40 0.54
N GLY A 13 -5.49 8.33 -0.41
CA GLY A 13 -6.42 8.39 -1.53
C GLY A 13 -6.27 7.19 -2.46
N GLY A 14 -7.08 7.12 -3.51
CA GLY A 14 -7.10 5.97 -4.40
C GLY A 14 -8.06 6.16 -5.56
N VAL A 15 -8.47 5.05 -6.16
CA VAL A 15 -9.47 5.01 -7.21
C VAL A 15 -10.85 5.15 -6.60
N HIS A 16 -11.65 6.09 -7.09
CA HIS A 16 -13.02 6.25 -6.61
C HIS A 16 -13.92 5.18 -7.22
N ARG A 17 -15.02 4.84 -6.51
CA ARG A 17 -16.05 3.94 -7.06
C ARG A 17 -16.67 4.58 -8.30
N GLY A 18 -16.76 3.82 -9.40
CA GLY A 18 -17.24 4.34 -10.70
C GLY A 18 -16.18 5.01 -11.56
N ALA A 19 -14.90 4.98 -11.17
CA ALA A 19 -13.79 5.59 -11.91
C ALA A 19 -13.60 5.02 -13.33
N GLU A 20 -14.11 3.83 -13.64
CA GLU A 20 -14.13 3.30 -15.01
C GLU A 20 -14.96 4.15 -15.98
N ILE A 21 -15.84 5.02 -15.46
CA ILE A 21 -16.60 6.02 -16.22
C ILE A 21 -16.06 7.42 -15.94
N SER A 22 -15.87 7.78 -14.67
CA SER A 22 -15.57 9.16 -14.25
C SER A 22 -14.09 9.54 -14.35
N MET A 23 -13.19 8.55 -14.36
CA MET A 23 -11.74 8.74 -14.22
C MET A 23 -11.33 9.51 -12.95
N ASP A 24 -12.16 9.47 -11.90
CA ASP A 24 -11.86 10.10 -10.60
C ASP A 24 -10.85 9.24 -9.82
N ILE A 25 -9.58 9.59 -9.94
CA ILE A 25 -8.44 8.86 -9.37
C ILE A 25 -7.55 9.85 -8.63
N SER A 26 -7.27 9.58 -7.36
CA SER A 26 -6.43 10.44 -6.53
C SER A 26 -5.01 10.56 -7.08
N THR A 27 -4.47 11.78 -7.05
CA THR A 27 -3.07 12.07 -7.37
C THR A 27 -2.09 11.34 -6.45
N ASP A 28 -2.54 10.92 -5.25
CA ASP A 28 -1.72 10.13 -4.31
C ASP A 28 -1.06 8.93 -5.01
N LEU A 29 -1.78 8.23 -5.91
CA LEU A 29 -1.26 7.03 -6.57
C LEU A 29 -0.08 7.35 -7.51
N MET A 30 -0.12 8.49 -8.19
CA MET A 30 0.97 8.96 -9.04
C MET A 30 2.15 9.51 -8.24
N GLU A 31 1.90 10.09 -7.08
CA GLU A 31 2.96 10.54 -6.18
C GLU A 31 3.68 9.36 -5.52
N LEU A 32 2.93 8.34 -5.12
CA LEU A 32 3.48 7.08 -4.59
C LEU A 32 4.34 6.36 -5.63
N SER A 33 4.03 6.47 -6.93
CA SER A 33 4.84 5.81 -7.96
C SER A 33 6.18 6.48 -8.28
N ARG A 34 6.46 7.66 -7.69
CA ARG A 34 7.62 8.49 -8.03
C ARG A 34 8.45 8.92 -6.84
N THR A 35 7.84 8.95 -5.65
CA THR A 35 8.47 9.48 -4.44
C THR A 35 8.98 8.35 -3.55
N PRO A 36 10.31 8.26 -3.30
CA PRO A 36 10.89 7.22 -2.45
C PRO A 36 10.63 7.49 -0.96
N ILE A 37 9.41 7.19 -0.50
CA ILE A 37 8.96 7.34 0.87
C ILE A 37 8.21 6.10 1.34
N CYS A 38 8.28 5.77 2.62
CA CYS A 38 7.39 4.78 3.23
C CYS A 38 6.17 5.49 3.81
N VAL A 39 4.97 5.15 3.32
CA VAL A 39 3.70 5.66 3.83
C VAL A 39 3.05 4.59 4.70
N VAL A 40 2.86 4.90 5.98
CA VAL A 40 2.15 4.06 6.93
C VAL A 40 0.70 4.53 7.03
N SER A 41 -0.26 3.62 6.89
CA SER A 41 -1.69 3.95 6.97
C SER A 41 -2.56 2.75 7.36
N ALA A 42 -3.83 2.97 7.65
CA ALA A 42 -4.83 1.90 7.78
C ALA A 42 -5.36 1.42 6.41
N GLY A 43 -4.55 1.54 5.36
CA GLY A 43 -4.91 1.20 3.98
C GLY A 43 -5.51 2.38 3.21
N ILE A 44 -6.55 2.10 2.43
CA ILE A 44 -7.19 3.05 1.50
C ILE A 44 -8.50 3.54 2.14
N LYS A 45 -8.80 4.85 2.06
CA LYS A 45 -10.01 5.43 2.67
C LYS A 45 -11.28 4.65 2.26
N SER A 46 -12.18 4.42 3.22
CA SER A 46 -13.35 3.53 3.09
C SER A 46 -14.38 3.91 2.02
N ILE A 47 -14.31 5.13 1.47
CA ILE A 47 -15.18 5.62 0.39
C ILE A 47 -14.71 5.19 -1.01
N LEU A 48 -13.52 4.59 -1.11
CA LEU A 48 -12.84 4.28 -2.36
C LEU A 48 -13.05 2.81 -2.78
N ASP A 49 -12.56 2.50 -3.97
CA ASP A 49 -12.53 1.16 -4.56
C ASP A 49 -11.15 0.54 -4.28
N VAL A 50 -11.10 -0.43 -3.35
CA VAL A 50 -9.84 -1.02 -2.87
C VAL A 50 -9.18 -1.85 -3.96
N GLU A 51 -9.93 -2.71 -4.63
CA GLU A 51 -9.45 -3.56 -5.73
C GLU A 51 -8.77 -2.72 -6.81
N LYS A 52 -9.48 -1.75 -7.39
CA LYS A 52 -8.92 -0.91 -8.44
C LYS A 52 -7.73 -0.08 -7.97
N THR A 53 -7.72 0.32 -6.70
CA THR A 53 -6.58 1.05 -6.16
C THR A 53 -5.34 0.17 -6.07
N LEU A 54 -5.47 -1.07 -5.60
CA LEU A 54 -4.37 -2.03 -5.55
C LEU A 54 -3.85 -2.34 -6.96
N GLU A 55 -4.74 -2.53 -7.94
CA GLU A 55 -4.37 -2.74 -9.35
C GLU A 55 -3.59 -1.56 -9.95
N VAL A 56 -4.00 -0.33 -9.65
CA VAL A 56 -3.27 0.88 -10.10
C VAL A 56 -1.91 0.99 -9.41
N LEU A 57 -1.82 0.67 -8.12
CA LEU A 57 -0.56 0.66 -7.38
C LEU A 57 0.41 -0.39 -7.94
N GLU A 58 -0.07 -1.60 -8.20
CA GLU A 58 0.69 -2.67 -8.85
C GLU A 58 1.18 -2.25 -10.23
N THR A 59 0.29 -1.72 -11.08
CA THR A 59 0.63 -1.22 -12.43
C THR A 59 1.73 -0.17 -12.38
N ASN A 60 1.76 0.65 -11.33
CA ASN A 60 2.75 1.69 -11.12
C ASN A 60 3.99 1.24 -10.35
N GLY A 61 4.10 -0.04 -10.00
CA GLY A 61 5.25 -0.61 -9.29
C GLY A 61 5.39 -0.15 -7.84
N VAL A 62 4.30 0.32 -7.21
CA VAL A 62 4.31 0.68 -5.78
C VAL A 62 4.31 -0.60 -4.95
N CYS A 63 5.27 -0.73 -4.02
CA CYS A 63 5.29 -1.88 -3.11
C CYS A 63 4.22 -1.70 -2.03
N VAL A 64 3.24 -2.60 -2.00
CA VAL A 64 2.18 -2.61 -0.98
C VAL A 64 2.39 -3.80 -0.06
N ALA A 65 2.43 -3.55 1.24
CA ALA A 65 2.62 -4.57 2.26
C ALA A 65 1.69 -4.33 3.45
N VAL A 66 1.39 -5.40 4.19
CA VAL A 66 0.70 -5.33 5.48
C VAL A 66 1.67 -5.53 6.63
N TYR A 67 1.35 -4.95 7.78
CA TYR A 67 2.09 -5.14 9.02
C TYR A 67 1.38 -6.14 9.92
N ASN A 68 2.09 -7.22 10.26
CA ASN A 68 1.69 -8.19 11.27
C ASN A 68 0.26 -8.72 11.09
N SER A 69 -0.12 -9.03 9.83
CA SER A 69 -1.41 -9.64 9.53
C SER A 69 -1.32 -11.17 9.72
N ASP A 70 -2.23 -11.72 10.52
CA ASP A 70 -2.40 -13.16 10.68
C ASP A 70 -3.41 -13.75 9.66
N ASP A 71 -4.16 -12.88 8.94
CA ASP A 71 -5.14 -13.30 7.94
C ASP A 71 -4.44 -13.59 6.62
N GLN A 72 -4.20 -14.88 6.37
CA GLN A 72 -3.46 -15.39 5.23
C GLN A 72 -4.33 -16.32 4.37
N THR A 73 -4.20 -16.18 3.06
CA THR A 73 -4.74 -17.10 2.07
C THR A 73 -3.68 -17.48 1.03
N ILE A 74 -4.03 -18.40 0.13
CA ILE A 74 -3.25 -18.70 -1.07
C ILE A 74 -3.99 -18.16 -2.29
N ASN A 75 -3.33 -17.30 -3.05
CA ASN A 75 -3.78 -16.88 -4.37
C ASN A 75 -2.68 -17.14 -5.39
N ASP A 76 -3.03 -17.74 -6.54
CA ASP A 76 -2.10 -18.11 -7.61
C ASP A 76 -0.83 -18.85 -7.13
N GLY A 77 -0.98 -19.71 -6.11
CA GLY A 77 0.12 -20.49 -5.54
C GLY A 77 1.06 -19.72 -4.62
N CYS A 78 0.74 -18.46 -4.30
CA CYS A 78 1.51 -17.60 -3.40
C CYS A 78 0.74 -17.30 -2.12
N ASN A 79 1.48 -17.10 -1.03
CA ASN A 79 0.92 -16.58 0.21
C ASN A 79 0.50 -15.12 0.00
N CYS A 80 -0.72 -14.80 0.39
CA CYS A 80 -1.25 -13.45 0.37
C CYS A 80 -1.89 -13.13 1.72
N TRP A 81 -1.87 -11.87 2.12
CA TRP A 81 -2.38 -11.41 3.41
C TRP A 81 -3.44 -10.34 3.22
N GLU A 82 -4.47 -10.37 4.06
CA GLU A 82 -5.59 -9.47 3.89
C GLU A 82 -5.18 -8.01 4.12
N PHE A 83 -5.60 -7.15 3.20
CA PHE A 83 -5.36 -5.71 3.22
C PHE A 83 -6.49 -5.00 3.97
N PRO A 84 -6.22 -4.02 4.85
CA PRO A 84 -7.24 -3.29 5.58
C PRO A 84 -7.96 -2.24 4.71
N ALA A 85 -9.26 -2.05 4.94
CA ALA A 85 -10.08 -1.02 4.30
C ALA A 85 -10.44 0.12 5.27
N PHE A 86 -9.40 0.77 5.81
CA PHE A 86 -9.49 1.92 6.71
C PHE A 86 -10.14 1.62 8.06
N TYR A 87 -11.47 1.59 8.15
CA TYR A 87 -12.18 1.33 9.41
C TYR A 87 -12.31 -0.17 9.72
N THR A 88 -12.25 -1.03 8.71
CA THR A 88 -12.34 -2.48 8.86
C THR A 88 -10.97 -3.11 8.59
N PRO A 89 -10.52 -4.06 9.43
CA PRO A 89 -9.30 -4.80 9.17
C PRO A 89 -9.44 -5.72 7.95
N ASN A 90 -10.68 -6.11 7.61
CA ASN A 90 -10.98 -6.99 6.48
C ASN A 90 -11.54 -6.20 5.30
N SER A 91 -10.89 -6.25 4.14
CA SER A 91 -11.37 -5.64 2.89
C SER A 91 -11.88 -6.67 1.88
N GLY A 92 -11.58 -7.95 2.07
CA GLY A 92 -11.74 -9.01 1.07
C GLY A 92 -10.69 -8.98 -0.04
N HIS A 93 -9.68 -8.11 0.04
CA HIS A 93 -8.57 -8.02 -0.91
C HIS A 93 -7.24 -8.33 -0.21
N PHE A 94 -6.29 -8.87 -0.97
CA PHE A 94 -5.05 -9.42 -0.41
C PHE A 94 -3.82 -8.84 -1.10
N VAL A 95 -2.71 -8.76 -0.38
CA VAL A 95 -1.41 -8.34 -0.89
C VAL A 95 -0.33 -9.39 -0.63
N ASN A 96 0.75 -9.35 -1.40
CA ASN A 96 1.77 -10.41 -1.42
C ASN A 96 2.89 -10.24 -0.39
N TYR A 97 2.85 -9.17 0.42
CA TYR A 97 3.90 -8.87 1.38
C TYR A 97 3.32 -8.63 2.76
N ASN A 98 3.88 -9.30 3.76
CA ASN A 98 3.58 -9.11 5.17
C ASN A 98 4.88 -9.04 5.96
N PHE A 99 4.99 -8.05 6.83
CA PHE A 99 6.16 -7.85 7.69
C PHE A 99 5.74 -7.86 9.16
N SER A 100 6.48 -8.60 9.98
CA SER A 100 6.17 -8.75 11.40
C SER A 100 6.99 -7.82 12.31
N THR A 101 7.96 -7.06 11.78
CA THR A 101 8.81 -6.18 12.59
C THR A 101 9.11 -4.85 11.91
N ALA A 102 9.26 -3.78 12.70
CA ALA A 102 9.73 -2.50 12.20
C ALA A 102 11.15 -2.58 11.61
N LYS A 103 11.98 -3.50 12.09
CA LYS A 103 13.34 -3.71 11.57
C LYS A 103 13.33 -4.20 10.12
N SER A 104 12.52 -5.20 9.80
CA SER A 104 12.42 -5.71 8.41
C SER A 104 11.85 -4.67 7.45
N ILE A 105 10.97 -3.77 7.94
CA ILE A 105 10.47 -2.64 7.16
C ILE A 105 11.58 -1.61 6.91
N ALA A 106 12.41 -1.31 7.93
CA ALA A 106 13.55 -0.42 7.76
C ALA A 106 14.55 -0.98 6.76
N GLU A 107 14.85 -2.28 6.82
CA GLU A 107 15.69 -2.98 5.85
C GLU A 107 15.11 -2.93 4.42
N LEU A 108 13.79 -3.02 4.26
CA LEU A 108 13.12 -2.83 2.97
C LEU A 108 13.29 -1.41 2.42
N ILE A 109 13.12 -0.39 3.27
CA ILE A 109 13.31 1.02 2.93
C ILE A 109 14.75 1.28 2.49
N ASP A 110 15.72 0.79 3.27
CA ASP A 110 17.15 0.94 2.96
C ASP A 110 17.50 0.21 1.66
N THR A 111 17.00 -1.02 1.46
CA THR A 111 17.22 -1.78 0.22
C THR A 111 16.70 -1.04 -1.00
N ARG A 112 15.46 -0.51 -0.95
CA ARG A 112 14.87 0.28 -2.04
C ARG A 112 15.76 1.47 -2.40
N ASP A 113 16.27 2.18 -1.39
CA ASP A 113 17.13 3.35 -1.57
C ASP A 113 18.48 2.96 -2.18
N GLU A 114 19.09 1.86 -1.73
CA GLU A 114 20.37 1.33 -2.21
C GLU A 114 20.33 0.93 -3.70
N ILE A 115 19.25 0.30 -4.14
CA ILE A 115 19.07 -0.08 -5.55
C ILE A 115 18.51 1.06 -6.41
N GLY A 116 18.26 2.23 -5.83
CA GLY A 116 17.82 3.43 -6.54
C GLY A 116 16.38 3.37 -7.07
N LEU A 117 15.51 2.54 -6.49
CA LEU A 117 14.11 2.48 -6.89
C LEU A 117 13.35 3.74 -6.46
N LYS A 118 12.74 4.42 -7.42
CA LYS A 118 11.98 5.66 -7.20
C LYS A 118 10.49 5.38 -7.08
N MET A 119 10.09 4.72 -6.00
CA MET A 119 8.69 4.47 -5.68
C MET A 119 8.49 4.43 -4.18
N ALA A 120 7.25 4.59 -3.74
CA ALA A 120 6.89 4.50 -2.34
C ALA A 120 6.68 3.05 -1.90
N ILE A 121 6.85 2.83 -0.60
CA ILE A 121 6.34 1.63 0.06
C ILE A 121 5.07 2.05 0.78
N LEU A 122 3.94 1.41 0.48
CA LEU A 122 2.71 1.53 1.24
C LEU A 122 2.66 0.41 2.28
N LEU A 123 2.86 0.76 3.55
CA LEU A 123 2.69 -0.17 4.66
C LEU A 123 1.32 0.04 5.29
N ALA A 124 0.44 -0.94 5.08
CA ALA A 124 -0.87 -0.97 5.69
C ALA A 124 -0.82 -1.64 7.07
N VAL A 125 -1.32 -0.95 8.09
CA VAL A 125 -1.40 -1.44 9.47
C VAL A 125 -2.89 -1.59 9.81
N PRO A 126 -3.43 -2.81 9.96
CA PRO A 126 -4.81 -3.00 10.38
C PRO A 126 -5.03 -2.43 11.79
N ASN A 127 -6.26 -1.96 12.06
CA ASN A 127 -6.67 -1.45 13.39
C ASN A 127 -6.86 -2.58 14.40
#